data_AF-A0A3P7LIA3-F1
#
_entry.id   AF-A0A3P7LIA3-F1
#
_cell.length_a   1.000
_cell.length_b   1.000
_cell.length_c   1.000
_cell.angle_alpha   90.00
_cell.angle_beta   90.00
_cell.angle_gamma   90.00
#
_symmetry.space_group_name_H-M   'P 1'
#
loop_
_entity.id
_entity.type
_entity.pdbx_description
1 polymer ?
#
loop_
_entity_poly.entity_id
_entity_poly.type
_entity_poly.pdbx_seq_one_letter_code
_entity_poly.pdbx_strand_id
1 'polypeptide(L)'
;MKAATAPVLDDVPADLLRAGGHCLHEILAEYLTSDFQRKESLTRGEPLKQFLHKKGNEEGVRNYRSICVLSVLYKLSTKIILARISTVDEVQAVEQTGFRKGFSCRSHSILSRIIEVCRKYRLPLVLTFA
;
A
#
# COMPACT_ATOMS: atom_id res chain seq x y z
N MET A 1 -13.82 2.92 -0.52
CA MET A 1 -13.01 1.75 -0.99
C MET A 1 -13.45 1.38 -2.39
N LYS A 2 -12.64 0.70 -3.21
CA LYS A 2 -13.09 0.23 -4.54
C LYS A 2 -14.11 -0.91 -4.34
N ALA A 3 -15.09 -1.03 -5.24
CA ALA A 3 -16.04 -2.15 -5.25
C ALA A 3 -15.32 -3.48 -5.52
N ALA A 4 -15.86 -4.59 -5.01
CA ALA A 4 -15.33 -5.95 -5.15
C ALA A 4 -13.96 -6.21 -4.47
N THR A 5 -13.79 -5.79 -3.21
CA THR A 5 -12.67 -6.29 -2.39
C THR A 5 -13.07 -7.62 -1.77
N ALA A 6 -12.26 -8.68 -1.96
CA ALA A 6 -12.53 -9.98 -1.34
C ALA A 6 -12.76 -9.82 0.18
N PRO A 7 -13.89 -10.32 0.74
CA PRO A 7 -14.09 -10.39 2.17
C PRO A 7 -13.20 -11.51 2.70
N VAL A 8 -12.20 -11.17 3.52
CA VAL A 8 -11.13 -12.13 3.85
C VAL A 8 -11.00 -12.40 5.35
N LEU A 9 -11.86 -11.84 6.21
CA LEU A 9 -11.79 -12.20 7.64
C LEU A 9 -13.10 -12.06 8.43
N ASP A 10 -13.82 -10.95 8.24
CA ASP A 10 -14.99 -10.63 9.07
C ASP A 10 -16.33 -10.82 8.34
N ASP A 11 -16.31 -11.37 7.11
CA ASP A 11 -17.46 -11.46 6.18
C ASP A 11 -18.21 -10.13 5.92
N VAL A 12 -17.66 -8.99 6.36
CA VAL A 12 -18.21 -7.67 6.10
C VAL A 12 -17.79 -7.21 4.71
N PRO A 13 -18.70 -7.06 3.73
CA PRO A 13 -18.34 -6.52 2.43
C PRO A 13 -18.14 -5.01 2.51
N ALA A 14 -17.19 -4.48 1.74
CA ALA A 14 -16.91 -3.04 1.68
C ALA A 14 -18.12 -2.21 1.23
N ASP A 15 -19.08 -2.84 0.55
CA ASP A 15 -20.31 -2.19 0.10
C ASP A 15 -21.32 -1.99 1.24
N LEU A 16 -21.30 -2.83 2.28
CA LEU A 16 -22.12 -2.63 3.48
C LEU A 16 -21.72 -1.33 4.20
N LEU A 17 -20.41 -1.11 4.38
CA LEU A 17 -19.92 0.12 4.99
C LEU A 17 -20.24 1.37 4.16
N ARG A 18 -20.34 1.22 2.82
CA ARG A 18 -20.72 2.32 1.94
C ARG A 18 -22.22 2.62 2.01
N ALA A 19 -23.04 1.59 2.11
CA ALA A 19 -24.49 1.69 2.18
C ALA A 19 -25.01 2.12 3.57
N GLY A 20 -24.24 1.90 4.64
CA GLY A 20 -24.70 2.14 6.01
C GLY A 20 -25.00 3.59 6.40
N GLY A 21 -24.74 4.55 5.52
CA GLY A 21 -25.16 5.94 5.70
C GLY A 21 -24.52 6.66 6.88
N HIS A 22 -25.05 7.85 7.20
CA HIS A 22 -24.45 8.78 8.17
C HIS A 22 -24.30 8.19 9.58
N CYS A 23 -25.36 7.56 10.09
CA CYS A 23 -25.38 7.00 11.45
C CYS A 23 -24.27 5.94 11.63
N LEU A 24 -24.10 5.03 10.66
CA LEU A 24 -23.01 4.06 10.72
C LEU A 24 -21.64 4.76 10.66
N HIS A 25 -21.49 5.78 9.82
CA HIS A 25 -20.23 6.50 9.66
C HIS A 25 -19.84 7.25 10.92
N GLU A 26 -20.79 7.84 11.65
CA GLU A 26 -20.56 8.47 12.96
C GLU A 26 -20.07 7.46 13.99
N ILE A 27 -20.76 6.32 14.12
CA ILE A 27 -20.39 5.25 15.04
C ILE A 27 -18.97 4.73 14.72
N LEU A 28 -18.67 4.51 13.43
CA LEU A 28 -17.34 4.07 13.00
C LEU A 28 -16.27 5.12 13.29
N ALA A 29 -16.58 6.41 13.11
CA ALA A 29 -15.64 7.49 13.37
C ALA A 29 -15.31 7.60 14.86
N GLU A 30 -16.32 7.49 15.73
CA GLU A 30 -16.13 7.47 17.18
C GLU A 30 -15.30 6.25 17.60
N TYR A 31 -15.69 5.07 17.11
CA TYR A 31 -14.99 3.81 17.39
C TYR A 31 -13.50 3.88 17.01
N LEU A 32 -13.19 4.24 15.76
CA LEU A 32 -11.81 4.33 15.26
C LEU A 32 -10.99 5.41 15.99
N THR A 33 -11.63 6.51 16.39
CA THR A 33 -10.96 7.56 17.17
C THR A 33 -10.62 7.06 18.57
N SER A 34 -11.54 6.32 19.21
CA SER A 34 -11.32 5.76 20.55
C SER A 34 -10.21 4.70 20.55
N ASP A 35 -10.18 3.80 19.57
CA ASP A 35 -9.13 2.77 19.42
C ASP A 35 -7.75 3.43 19.24
N PHE A 36 -7.69 4.48 18.41
CA PHE A 36 -6.46 5.22 18.18
C PHE A 36 -5.93 5.87 19.46
N GLN A 37 -6.81 6.48 20.27
CA GLN A 37 -6.42 7.11 21.54
C GLN A 37 -5.95 6.09 22.58
N ARG A 38 -6.58 4.91 22.62
CA ARG A 38 -6.21 3.82 23.54
C ARG A 38 -4.92 3.10 23.15
N LYS A 39 -4.39 3.35 21.94
CA LYS A 39 -3.28 2.59 21.32
C LYS A 39 -3.58 1.09 21.22
N GLU A 40 -4.85 0.74 21.12
CA GLU A 40 -5.27 -0.63 20.87
C GLU A 40 -5.13 -0.96 19.38
N SER A 41 -5.07 -2.25 19.05
CA SER A 41 -5.05 -2.66 17.65
C SER A 41 -6.33 -2.18 16.97
N LEU A 42 -6.17 -1.30 15.98
CA LEU A 42 -7.23 -0.61 15.21
C LEU A 42 -8.29 -1.53 14.56
N THR A 43 -8.05 -2.85 14.61
CA THR A 43 -9.07 -3.87 14.48
C THR A 43 -8.70 -5.08 15.33
N ARG A 44 -9.71 -5.68 15.94
CA ARG A 44 -9.61 -6.93 16.68
C ARG A 44 -9.52 -8.09 15.69
N GLY A 45 -8.30 -8.58 15.41
CA GLY A 45 -8.06 -9.73 14.54
C GLY A 45 -6.67 -9.68 13.90
N GLU A 46 -5.97 -10.81 13.88
CA GLU A 46 -4.70 -10.91 13.16
C GLU A 46 -4.95 -10.89 11.64
N PRO A 47 -4.12 -10.16 10.87
CA PRO A 47 -4.26 -10.17 9.43
C PRO A 47 -3.99 -11.57 8.88
N LEU A 48 -4.80 -12.02 7.92
CA LEU A 48 -4.61 -13.33 7.30
C LEU A 48 -3.32 -13.31 6.49
N LYS A 49 -2.34 -14.13 6.89
CA LYS A 49 -1.10 -14.33 6.13
C LYS A 49 -1.32 -15.35 5.04
N GLN A 50 -1.16 -14.94 3.79
CA GLN A 50 -1.25 -15.81 2.62
C GLN A 50 0.06 -15.74 1.83
N PHE A 51 0.42 -16.80 1.12
CA PHE A 51 1.55 -16.80 0.21
C PHE A 51 1.07 -16.63 -1.22
N LEU A 52 1.68 -15.68 -1.94
CA LEU A 52 1.42 -15.42 -3.35
C LEU A 52 2.64 -15.85 -4.16
N HIS A 53 2.43 -16.76 -5.11
CA HIS A 53 3.47 -17.17 -6.04
C HIS A 53 3.83 -16.02 -6.99
N LYS A 54 5.14 -15.73 -7.12
CA LYS A 54 5.73 -14.80 -8.08
C LYS A 54 6.31 -15.59 -9.25
N LYS A 55 6.51 -14.94 -10.39
CA LYS A 55 7.11 -15.56 -11.58
C LYS A 55 8.41 -16.33 -11.24
N GLY A 56 8.48 -17.59 -11.68
CA GLY A 56 9.59 -18.49 -11.43
C GLY A 56 9.14 -19.95 -11.33
N ASN A 57 10.01 -20.82 -10.82
CA ASN A 57 9.68 -22.21 -10.50
C ASN A 57 8.76 -22.27 -9.27
N GLU A 58 7.64 -22.99 -9.37
CA GLU A 58 6.65 -23.17 -8.30
C GLU A 58 7.18 -23.95 -7.10
N GLU A 59 8.20 -24.79 -7.28
CA GLU A 59 8.85 -25.51 -6.19
C GLU A 59 9.87 -24.64 -5.44
N GLY A 60 10.25 -23.50 -6.01
CA GLY A 60 11.18 -22.58 -5.39
C GLY A 60 10.52 -21.77 -4.29
N VAL A 61 10.76 -22.09 -3.02
CA VAL A 61 10.23 -21.34 -1.85
C VAL A 61 10.48 -19.83 -1.95
N ARG A 62 11.63 -19.42 -2.52
CA ARG A 62 11.97 -18.00 -2.76
C ARG A 62 11.01 -17.29 -3.71
N ASN A 63 10.23 -18.03 -4.49
CA ASN A 63 9.24 -17.50 -5.42
C ASN A 63 7.89 -17.23 -4.76
N TYR A 64 7.73 -17.52 -3.46
CA TYR A 64 6.54 -17.11 -2.72
C TYR A 64 6.81 -15.80 -1.97
N ARG A 65 5.84 -14.90 -2.03
CA ARG A 65 5.82 -13.67 -1.22
C ARG A 65 4.72 -13.81 -0.18
N SER A 66 5.03 -13.56 1.07
CA SER A 66 3.98 -13.39 2.08
C SER A 66 3.21 -12.11 1.79
N ILE A 67 1.89 -12.20 1.89
CA ILE A 67 0.95 -11.08 1.85
C ILE A 67 0.08 -11.15 3.10
N CYS A 68 -0.23 -9.99 3.67
CA CYS A 68 -1.16 -9.87 4.78
C CYS A 68 -2.47 -9.29 4.23
N VAL A 69 -3.54 -10.09 4.24
CA VAL A 69 -4.85 -9.61 3.83
C VAL A 69 -5.56 -9.01 5.04
N LEU A 70 -5.81 -7.70 4.94
CA LEU A 70 -6.41 -6.90 5.99
C LEU A 70 -7.95 -6.97 5.93
N SER A 71 -8.60 -6.88 7.08
CA SER A 71 -10.06 -6.73 7.16
C SER A 71 -10.51 -5.40 6.56
N VAL A 72 -11.81 -5.28 6.29
CA VAL A 72 -12.37 -4.08 5.66
C VAL A 72 -12.24 -2.86 6.58
N LEU A 73 -12.44 -3.02 7.89
CA LEU A 73 -12.25 -1.95 8.87
C LEU A 73 -10.78 -1.54 8.98
N TYR A 74 -9.84 -2.49 8.92
CA TYR A 74 -8.40 -2.18 8.92
C TYR A 74 -8.02 -1.41 7.65
N LYS A 75 -8.54 -1.82 6.50
CA LYS A 75 -8.33 -1.10 5.22
C LYS A 75 -8.92 0.32 5.26
N LEU A 76 -10.00 0.54 6.00
CA LEU A 76 -10.60 1.85 6.18
C LEU A 76 -9.71 2.73 7.07
N SER A 77 -9.28 2.23 8.24
CA SER A 77 -8.44 2.98 9.17
C SER A 77 -7.09 3.37 8.54
N THR A 78 -6.42 2.43 7.86
CA THR A 78 -5.17 2.71 7.13
C THR A 78 -5.33 3.77 6.04
N LYS A 79 -6.49 3.81 5.35
CA LYS A 79 -6.77 4.86 4.37
C LYS A 79 -7.00 6.23 4.99
N ILE A 80 -7.68 6.28 6.14
CA ILE A 80 -7.87 7.53 6.89
C ILE A 80 -6.50 8.07 7.34
N ILE A 81 -5.65 7.20 7.89
CA ILE A 81 -4.28 7.56 8.28
C ILE A 81 -3.49 8.04 7.07
N LEU A 82 -3.49 7.28 5.97
CA LEU A 82 -2.79 7.64 4.73
C LEU A 82 -3.23 9.02 4.22
N ALA A 83 -4.54 9.30 4.23
CA ALA A 83 -5.05 10.61 3.80
C ALA A 83 -4.50 11.74 4.68
N ARG A 84 -4.40 11.54 5.99
CA ARG A 84 -3.87 12.53 6.95
C ARG A 84 -2.36 12.75 6.80
N ILE A 85 -1.59 11.71 6.51
CA ILE A 85 -0.11 11.81 6.39
C ILE A 85 0.37 12.07 4.96
N SER A 86 -0.53 12.15 3.99
CA SER A 86 -0.18 12.26 2.56
C SER A 86 0.63 13.51 2.20
N THR A 87 0.66 14.53 3.06
CA THR A 87 1.55 15.69 2.92
C THR A 87 3.04 15.33 2.95
N VAL A 88 3.41 14.16 3.48
CA VAL A 88 4.78 13.63 3.41
C VAL A 88 5.26 13.45 1.96
N ASP A 89 4.35 13.26 1.00
CA ASP A 89 4.72 13.17 -0.41
C ASP A 89 5.37 14.46 -0.94
N GLU A 90 5.15 15.62 -0.32
CA GLU A 90 5.71 16.90 -0.76
C GLU A 90 7.21 17.04 -0.42
N VAL A 91 7.65 16.41 0.68
CA VAL A 91 9.04 16.48 1.16
C VAL A 91 9.90 15.31 0.65
N GLN A 92 9.32 14.38 -0.12
CA GLN A 92 10.06 13.25 -0.67
C GLN A 92 10.98 13.67 -1.83
N ALA A 93 12.16 13.06 -1.85
CA ALA A 93 13.16 13.24 -2.91
C ALA A 93 12.56 13.03 -4.31
N VAL A 94 13.09 13.73 -5.32
CA VAL A 94 12.57 13.68 -6.69
C VAL A 94 12.72 12.27 -7.30
N GLU A 95 13.74 11.56 -6.85
CA GLU A 95 14.05 10.18 -7.23
C GLU A 95 13.08 9.16 -6.64
N GLN A 96 12.41 9.50 -5.54
CA GLN A 96 11.42 8.64 -4.93
C GLN A 96 10.11 8.75 -5.71
N THR A 97 9.87 7.80 -6.60
CA THR A 97 8.65 7.76 -7.44
C THR A 97 7.68 6.66 -7.03
N GLY A 98 8.09 5.79 -6.10
CA GLY A 98 7.28 4.67 -5.63
C GLY A 98 6.16 5.15 -4.71
N PHE A 99 4.96 4.58 -4.86
CA PHE A 99 3.80 4.81 -3.99
C PHE A 99 3.31 6.26 -3.84
N ARG A 100 3.79 7.19 -4.69
CA ARG A 100 3.37 8.60 -4.70
C ARG A 100 2.30 8.86 -5.73
N LYS A 101 1.38 9.76 -5.40
CA LYS A 101 0.33 10.20 -6.34
C LYS A 101 0.97 10.95 -7.53
N GLY A 102 0.53 10.64 -8.75
CA GLY A 102 1.02 11.29 -9.98
C GLY A 102 2.32 10.75 -10.56
N PHE A 103 2.98 9.80 -9.87
CA PHE A 103 4.18 9.13 -10.36
C PHE A 103 3.85 7.72 -10.86
N SER A 104 4.69 7.21 -11.76
CA SER A 104 4.62 5.84 -12.27
C SER A 104 6.01 5.25 -12.38
N CYS A 105 6.11 3.94 -12.65
CA CYS A 105 7.41 3.30 -12.93
C CYS A 105 8.15 3.95 -14.12
N ARG A 106 7.43 4.62 -15.04
CA ARG A 106 8.03 5.35 -16.16
C ARG A 106 8.62 6.70 -15.75
N SER A 107 8.12 7.29 -14.67
CA SER A 107 8.65 8.54 -14.09
C SER A 107 10.04 8.34 -13.50
N HIS A 108 10.45 7.09 -13.28
CA HIS A 108 11.78 6.70 -12.81
C HIS A 108 12.81 6.74 -13.96
N SER A 109 12.87 7.84 -14.71
CA SER A 109 13.74 8.01 -15.88
C SER A 109 15.19 8.36 -15.52
N ILE A 110 15.53 8.41 -14.23
CA ILE A 110 16.87 8.76 -13.76
C ILE A 110 17.90 7.76 -14.27
N LEU A 111 17.61 6.45 -14.20
CA LEU A 111 18.49 5.43 -14.75
C LEU A 111 18.69 5.60 -16.26
N SER A 112 17.62 5.83 -17.03
CA SER A 112 17.70 6.09 -18.47
C SER A 112 18.55 7.32 -18.77
N ARG A 113 18.41 8.39 -17.97
CA ARG A 113 19.17 9.62 -18.14
C ARG A 113 20.65 9.46 -17.80
N ILE A 114 20.96 8.72 -16.73
CA ILE A 114 22.35 8.40 -16.35
C ILE A 114 23.00 7.58 -17.47
N ILE A 115 22.32 6.55 -17.97
CA ILE A 115 22.81 5.73 -19.09
C ILE A 115 23.08 6.60 -20.33
N GLU A 116 22.18 7.53 -20.67
CA GLU A 116 22.34 8.43 -21.82
C GLU A 116 23.57 9.35 -21.67
N VAL A 117 23.75 9.96 -20.50
CA VAL A 117 24.89 10.84 -20.21
C VAL A 117 26.21 10.05 -20.26
N CYS A 118 26.27 8.90 -19.60
CA CYS A 118 27.48 8.06 -19.63
C CYS A 118 27.84 7.64 -21.06
N ARG A 119 26.84 7.28 -21.89
CA ARG A 119 27.06 6.97 -23.31
C ARG A 119 27.56 8.18 -24.09
N LYS A 120 26.96 9.36 -23.91
CA LYS A 120 27.32 10.59 -24.62
C LYS A 120 28.78 11.00 -24.35
N TYR A 121 29.23 10.88 -23.11
CA TYR A 121 30.58 11.29 -22.69
C TYR A 121 31.58 10.12 -22.60
N ARG A 122 31.20 8.92 -23.05
CA ARG A 122 32.01 7.68 -22.97
C ARG A 122 32.55 7.41 -21.56
N LEU A 123 31.74 7.69 -20.54
CA LEU A 123 32.08 7.40 -19.15
C LEU A 123 31.76 5.93 -18.83
N PRO A 124 32.63 5.23 -18.07
CA PRO A 124 32.30 3.90 -17.57
C PRO A 124 31.11 3.99 -16.60
N LEU A 125 30.10 3.14 -16.81
CA LEU A 125 28.92 3.05 -15.94
C LEU A 125 28.82 1.63 -15.38
N VAL A 126 28.71 1.53 -14.06
CA VAL A 126 28.43 0.27 -13.34
C VAL A 126 27.10 0.45 -12.63
N LEU A 127 26.14 -0.42 -12.92
CA LEU A 127 24.86 -0.49 -12.21
C LEU A 127 24.89 -1.68 -11.26
N THR A 128 24.77 -1.42 -9.97
CA THR A 128 24.59 -2.45 -8.96
C THR A 128 23.12 -2.51 -8.56
N PHE A 129 22.57 -3.73 -8.51
CA PHE A 129 21.22 -3.96 -8.01
C PHE A 129 21.35 -4.73 -6.69
N ALA A 130 20.63 -4.24 -5.66
CA ALA A 130 20.53 -4.89 -4.36
C ALA A 130 19.34 -5.86 -4.32
#